data_AF-S0FSP7-F1
#
_entry.id   AF-S0FSP7-F1
#
_cell.length_a   1.000
_cell.length_b   1.000
_cell.length_c   1.000
_cell.angle_alpha   90.00
_cell.angle_beta   90.00
_cell.angle_gamma   90.00
#
_symmetry.space_group_name_H-M   'P 1'
#
loop_
_entity.id
_entity.type
_entity.pdbx_description
1 polymer ?
#
loop_
_entity_poly.entity_id
_entity_poly.type
_entity_poly.pdbx_seq_one_letter_code
_entity_poly.pdbx_strand_id
1 'polypeptide(L)'
;MIDQTSEKQHLRTIFNYDEIFGTIVNRFITQAVVGYPLTVYGKGGQTRGYLNIKDTLQCVYKSEQTPAKKHELRIFNQIMETFSANQLADMVQQVGNDRGHDVKIDHLENPRKEAEEHYYNPTYHGLVEIGVTPHYLTDEVLHGMFAVVEKYRGNIRPEVIFKGIKW
;
A
#
# COMPACT_ATOMS: atom_id res chain seq x y z
N MET A 1 8.42 0.96 17.64
CA MET A 1 9.14 -0.21 17.10
C MET A 1 9.72 0.06 15.71
N ILE A 2 8.94 0.53 14.70
CA ILE A 2 9.49 0.88 13.36
C ILE A 2 10.33 2.17 13.36
N ASP A 3 9.98 3.19 14.15
CA ASP A 3 10.83 4.39 14.23
C ASP A 3 12.20 4.12 14.87
N GLN A 4 12.35 3.02 15.60
CA GLN A 4 13.65 2.63 16.17
C GLN A 4 14.53 1.85 15.18
N THR A 5 13.96 1.36 14.06
CA THR A 5 14.70 0.62 13.03
C THR A 5 15.02 1.46 11.79
N SER A 6 14.33 2.59 11.58
CA SER A 6 14.46 3.45 10.40
C SER A 6 15.89 3.96 10.15
N GLU A 7 16.65 4.24 11.21
CA GLU A 7 18.02 4.76 11.13
C GLU A 7 19.07 3.68 10.80
N LYS A 8 18.80 2.41 11.11
CA LYS A 8 19.77 1.32 10.98
C LYS A 8 19.54 0.56 9.68
N GLN A 9 20.46 0.72 8.72
CA GLN A 9 20.34 0.10 7.40
C GLN A 9 20.16 -1.43 7.44
N HIS A 10 20.78 -2.13 8.39
CA HIS A 10 20.68 -3.58 8.55
C HIS A 10 19.34 -4.06 9.16
N LEU A 11 18.50 -3.17 9.67
CA LEU A 11 17.17 -3.49 10.22
C LEU A 11 16.03 -3.08 9.28
N ARG A 12 16.36 -2.65 8.05
CA ARG A 12 15.36 -2.28 7.05
C ARG A 12 14.57 -3.50 6.61
N THR A 13 13.27 -3.31 6.47
CA THR A 13 12.37 -4.33 5.93
C THR A 13 12.48 -4.41 4.42
N ILE A 14 11.95 -5.48 3.85
CA ILE A 14 11.83 -5.64 2.40
C ILE A 14 10.77 -4.67 1.83
N PHE A 15 10.98 -4.24 0.59
CA PHE A 15 10.05 -3.41 -0.18
C PHE A 15 9.88 -4.03 -1.57
N ASN A 16 8.76 -4.72 -1.78
CA ASN A 16 8.48 -5.42 -3.04
C ASN A 16 7.71 -4.51 -4.00
N TYR A 17 8.09 -4.54 -5.27
CA TYR A 17 7.51 -3.75 -6.36
C TYR A 17 7.28 -4.55 -7.64
N ASP A 18 7.61 -5.84 -7.65
CA ASP A 18 7.38 -6.73 -8.79
C ASP A 18 5.88 -7.06 -8.97
N GLU A 19 5.53 -7.71 -10.06
CA GLU A 19 4.14 -8.13 -10.36
C GLU A 19 3.56 -9.15 -9.38
N ILE A 20 4.40 -9.95 -8.73
CA ILE A 20 3.96 -11.10 -7.93
C ILE A 20 3.76 -10.70 -6.47
N PHE A 21 4.77 -10.08 -5.85
CA PHE A 21 4.76 -9.73 -4.43
C PHE A 21 4.57 -8.24 -4.16
N GLY A 22 4.69 -7.39 -5.18
CA GLY A 22 4.51 -5.96 -5.05
C GLY A 22 3.03 -5.61 -4.81
N THR A 23 2.80 -4.74 -3.83
CA THR A 23 1.48 -4.16 -3.59
C THR A 23 1.31 -2.86 -4.38
N ILE A 24 0.07 -2.46 -4.65
CA ILE A 24 -0.24 -1.37 -5.60
C ILE A 24 0.45 -0.05 -5.27
N VAL A 25 0.46 0.41 -4.00
CA VAL A 25 1.11 1.67 -3.62
C VAL A 25 2.63 1.59 -3.83
N ASN A 26 3.25 0.49 -3.38
CA ASN A 26 4.69 0.29 -3.56
C ASN A 26 5.09 0.23 -5.03
N ARG A 27 4.28 -0.47 -5.84
CA ARG A 27 4.43 -0.57 -7.29
C ARG A 27 4.31 0.80 -7.95
N PHE A 28 3.26 1.55 -7.65
CA PHE A 28 3.00 2.85 -8.28
C PHE A 28 4.11 3.86 -7.99
N ILE A 29 4.57 3.95 -6.74
CA ILE A 29 5.69 4.84 -6.39
C ILE A 29 6.97 4.41 -7.13
N THR A 30 7.26 3.12 -7.20
CA THR A 30 8.41 2.59 -7.95
C THR A 30 8.32 2.93 -9.43
N GLN A 31 7.14 2.71 -10.04
CA GLN A 31 6.84 2.99 -11.43
C GLN A 31 7.06 4.48 -11.73
N ALA A 32 6.48 5.38 -10.92
CA ALA A 32 6.68 6.81 -11.02
C ALA A 32 8.17 7.20 -11.00
N VAL A 33 8.94 6.69 -10.04
CA VAL A 33 10.37 7.01 -9.88
C VAL A 33 11.23 6.58 -11.09
N VAL A 34 10.87 5.50 -11.78
CA VAL A 34 11.60 5.05 -12.99
C VAL A 34 10.98 5.55 -14.29
N GLY A 35 9.93 6.37 -14.23
CA GLY A 35 9.23 6.87 -15.42
C GLY A 35 8.43 5.79 -16.17
N TYR A 36 8.02 4.73 -15.47
CA TYR A 36 7.11 3.72 -15.98
C TYR A 36 5.66 4.14 -15.67
N PRO A 37 4.70 4.04 -16.60
CA PRO A 37 3.31 4.41 -16.34
C PRO A 37 2.70 3.59 -15.18
N LEU A 38 1.89 4.23 -14.33
CA LEU A 38 1.20 3.55 -13.24
C LEU A 38 0.26 2.49 -13.83
N THR A 39 0.47 1.23 -13.47
CA THR A 39 -0.26 0.10 -14.08
C THR A 39 -1.60 -0.12 -13.39
N VAL A 40 -2.63 0.61 -13.81
CA VAL A 40 -4.00 0.39 -13.33
C VAL A 40 -4.61 -0.80 -14.08
N TYR A 41 -5.05 -1.82 -13.36
CA TYR A 41 -5.69 -2.98 -13.98
C TYR A 41 -7.19 -2.75 -14.18
N GLY A 42 -7.66 -3.03 -15.40
CA GLY A 42 -9.03 -2.80 -15.82
C GLY A 42 -9.43 -1.32 -15.69
N LYS A 43 -10.66 -1.07 -15.28
CA LYS A 43 -11.17 0.29 -15.02
C LYS A 43 -10.57 0.97 -13.77
N GLY A 44 -9.91 0.22 -12.88
CA GLY A 44 -9.33 0.78 -11.66
C GLY A 44 -10.33 1.07 -10.52
N GLY A 45 -11.60 0.67 -10.65
CA GLY A 45 -12.65 0.86 -9.64
C GLY A 45 -12.60 -0.10 -8.46
N GLN A 46 -11.66 -1.05 -8.46
CA GLN A 46 -11.50 -2.05 -7.40
C GLN A 46 -11.08 -1.39 -6.08
N THR A 47 -12.03 -1.28 -5.15
CA THR A 47 -11.79 -0.76 -3.80
C THR A 47 -11.30 -1.87 -2.87
N ARG A 48 -10.25 -1.57 -2.09
CA ARG A 48 -9.67 -2.45 -1.07
C ARG A 48 -9.35 -1.65 0.20
N GLY A 49 -9.24 -2.36 1.32
CA GLY A 49 -8.75 -1.81 2.57
C GLY A 49 -7.22 -1.74 2.61
N TYR A 50 -6.69 -0.65 3.15
CA TYR A 50 -5.27 -0.39 3.33
C TYR A 50 -4.98 0.01 4.77
N LEU A 51 -3.73 -0.19 5.17
CA LEU A 51 -3.17 0.29 6.42
C LEU A 51 -1.66 0.49 6.27
N ASN A 52 -1.10 1.34 7.12
CA ASN A 52 0.34 1.50 7.22
C ASN A 52 0.99 0.28 7.89
N ILE A 53 2.22 -0.08 7.51
CA ILE A 53 2.98 -1.14 8.19
C ILE A 53 3.20 -0.85 9.70
N LYS A 54 3.25 0.43 10.09
CA LYS A 54 3.25 0.86 11.50
C LYS A 54 1.99 0.40 12.22
N ASP A 55 0.84 0.47 11.57
CA ASP A 55 -0.43 0.02 12.13
C ASP A 55 -0.50 -1.49 12.22
N THR A 56 0.11 -2.23 11.28
CA THR A 56 0.18 -3.71 11.38
C THR A 56 0.80 -4.16 12.69
N LEU A 57 1.94 -3.57 13.07
CA LEU A 57 2.59 -3.91 14.34
C LEU A 57 1.76 -3.46 15.54
N GLN A 58 1.13 -2.29 15.44
CA GLN A 58 0.28 -1.77 16.50
C GLN A 58 -0.93 -2.67 16.73
N CYS A 59 -1.58 -3.14 15.67
CA CYS A 59 -2.74 -4.03 15.74
C CYS A 59 -2.40 -5.35 16.44
N VAL A 60 -1.27 -5.97 16.07
CA VAL A 60 -0.79 -7.20 16.73
C VAL A 60 -0.50 -6.94 18.20
N TYR A 61 0.23 -5.87 18.51
CA TYR A 61 0.57 -5.51 19.88
C TYR A 61 -0.67 -5.25 20.75
N LYS A 62 -1.63 -4.47 20.26
CA LYS A 62 -2.87 -4.16 21.00
C LYS A 62 -3.78 -5.38 21.17
N SER A 63 -3.82 -6.25 20.17
CA SER A 63 -4.57 -7.51 20.26
C SER A 63 -3.99 -8.45 21.32
N GLU A 64 -2.66 -8.49 21.46
CA GLU A 64 -1.99 -9.26 22.51
C GLU A 64 -2.26 -8.66 23.91
N GLN A 65 -2.17 -7.33 24.04
CA GLN A 65 -2.46 -6.62 25.30
C GLN A 65 -3.93 -6.70 25.73
N THR A 66 -4.83 -7.03 24.81
CA THR A 66 -6.27 -7.14 25.07
C THR A 66 -6.75 -8.52 24.63
N PRO A 67 -6.39 -9.61 25.33
CA PRO A 67 -6.68 -10.96 24.88
C PRO A 67 -8.19 -11.25 24.90
N ALA A 68 -8.63 -12.18 24.04
CA ALA A 68 -10.01 -12.68 24.08
C ALA A 68 -10.28 -13.45 25.38
N LYS A 69 -11.53 -13.40 25.86
CA LYS A 69 -11.95 -14.19 27.02
C LYS A 69 -11.95 -15.68 26.68
N LYS A 70 -11.96 -16.53 27.72
CA LYS A 70 -12.05 -17.98 27.53
C LYS A 70 -13.31 -18.32 26.72
N HIS A 71 -13.13 -19.09 25.65
CA HIS A 71 -14.15 -19.48 24.67
C HIS A 71 -14.72 -18.35 23.79
N GLU A 72 -14.09 -17.17 23.78
CA GLU A 72 -14.46 -16.07 22.89
C GLU A 72 -13.60 -16.10 21.62
N LEU A 73 -14.24 -16.00 20.45
CA LEU A 73 -13.58 -15.76 19.18
C LEU A 73 -13.76 -14.29 18.78
N ARG A 74 -12.67 -13.53 18.76
CA ARG A 74 -12.65 -12.13 18.29
C ARG A 74 -12.08 -12.08 16.88
N ILE A 75 -12.80 -11.41 15.98
CA ILE A 75 -12.40 -11.20 14.59
C ILE A 75 -12.30 -9.70 14.35
N PHE A 76 -11.16 -9.25 13.84
CA PHE A 76 -10.94 -7.85 13.46
C PHE A 76 -10.75 -7.72 11.97
N ASN A 77 -11.43 -6.74 11.38
CA ASN A 77 -11.07 -6.23 10.06
C ASN A 77 -9.88 -5.29 10.24
N GLN A 78 -8.68 -5.75 9.85
CA GLN A 78 -7.45 -4.98 9.97
C GLN A 78 -7.28 -4.02 8.78
N ILE A 79 -8.09 -2.96 8.78
CA ILE A 79 -8.17 -1.94 7.73
C ILE A 79 -8.27 -0.57 8.44
N MET A 80 -7.59 0.45 7.92
CA MET A 80 -7.69 1.82 8.43
C MET A 80 -8.39 2.76 7.44
N GLU A 81 -8.18 2.53 6.14
CA GLU A 81 -8.74 3.33 5.05
C GLU A 81 -9.09 2.43 3.87
N THR A 82 -9.96 2.91 2.99
CA THR A 82 -10.30 2.23 1.74
C THR A 82 -10.00 3.13 0.56
N PHE A 83 -9.33 2.57 -0.45
CA PHE A 83 -9.03 3.27 -1.69
C PHE A 83 -9.34 2.38 -2.90
N SER A 84 -9.80 2.99 -3.99
CA SER A 84 -9.77 2.38 -5.31
C SER A 84 -8.37 2.44 -5.91
N ALA A 85 -8.11 1.65 -6.95
CA ALA A 85 -6.85 1.74 -7.69
C ALA A 85 -6.68 3.12 -8.35
N ASN A 86 -7.76 3.72 -8.85
CA ASN A 86 -7.72 5.07 -9.42
C ASN A 86 -7.37 6.14 -8.37
N GLN A 87 -7.97 6.08 -7.17
CA GLN A 87 -7.64 7.04 -6.10
C GLN A 87 -6.16 6.97 -5.74
N LEU A 88 -5.59 5.77 -5.63
CA LEU A 88 -4.16 5.61 -5.36
C LEU A 88 -3.29 6.08 -6.53
N ALA A 89 -3.72 5.85 -7.77
CA ALA A 89 -3.01 6.33 -8.95
C ALA A 89 -2.96 7.87 -8.98
N ASP A 90 -4.10 8.53 -8.70
CA ASP A 90 -4.21 9.99 -8.66
C ASP A 90 -3.33 10.59 -7.55
N MET A 91 -3.39 10.03 -6.33
CA MET A 91 -2.55 10.48 -5.20
C MET A 91 -1.05 10.32 -5.52
N VAL A 92 -0.64 9.17 -6.08
CA VAL A 92 0.76 8.92 -6.43
C VAL A 92 1.20 9.81 -7.60
N GLN A 93 0.33 10.04 -8.59
CA GLN A 93 0.62 10.93 -9.72
C GLN A 93 0.81 12.36 -9.23
N GLN A 94 -0.08 12.88 -8.39
CA GLN A 94 0.03 14.22 -7.83
C GLN A 94 1.37 14.39 -7.08
N VAL A 95 1.63 13.53 -6.10
CA VAL A 95 2.84 13.61 -5.28
C VAL A 95 4.11 13.38 -6.11
N GLY A 96 4.06 12.47 -7.09
CA GLY A 96 5.19 12.21 -7.99
C GLY A 96 5.50 13.42 -8.88
N ASN A 97 4.47 14.07 -9.43
CA ASN A 97 4.61 15.27 -10.25
C ASN A 97 5.14 16.45 -9.44
N ASP A 98 4.68 16.64 -8.20
CA ASP A 98 5.20 17.66 -7.27
C ASP A 98 6.69 17.46 -6.96
N ARG A 99 7.19 16.22 -7.09
CA ARG A 99 8.60 15.85 -6.93
C ARG A 99 9.40 15.88 -8.24
N GLY A 100 8.79 16.31 -9.34
CA GLY A 100 9.44 16.46 -10.64
C GLY A 100 9.52 15.19 -11.49
N HIS A 101 8.76 14.15 -11.16
CA HIS A 101 8.57 13.00 -12.05
C HIS A 101 7.47 13.32 -13.08
N ASP A 102 7.55 12.79 -14.30
CA ASP A 102 6.46 12.90 -15.29
C ASP A 102 5.55 11.67 -15.22
N VAL A 103 4.70 11.60 -14.19
CA VAL A 103 3.94 10.39 -13.88
C VAL A 103 2.74 10.25 -14.83
N LYS A 104 2.75 9.19 -15.63
CA LYS A 104 1.61 8.79 -16.48
C LYS A 104 0.82 7.66 -15.82
N ILE A 105 -0.46 7.59 -16.10
CA ILE A 105 -1.33 6.47 -15.71
C ILE A 105 -1.69 5.70 -16.98
N ASP A 106 -1.60 4.38 -16.92
CA ASP A 106 -1.99 3.50 -18.02
C ASP A 106 -2.96 2.41 -17.54
N HIS A 107 -3.87 2.00 -18.42
CA HIS A 107 -4.89 1.00 -18.13
C HIS A 107 -4.56 -0.30 -18.86
N LEU A 108 -4.25 -1.35 -18.10
CA LEU A 108 -3.92 -2.66 -18.62
C LEU A 108 -5.12 -3.60 -18.53
N GLU A 109 -5.18 -4.58 -19.44
CA GLU A 109 -6.14 -5.68 -19.35
C GLU A 109 -6.00 -6.35 -17.98
N ASN A 110 -7.10 -6.48 -17.23
CA ASN A 110 -7.04 -7.04 -15.88
C ASN A 110 -6.68 -8.53 -15.96
N PRO A 111 -5.51 -8.97 -15.44
CA PRO A 111 -5.15 -10.39 -15.45
C PRO A 111 -6.00 -11.21 -14.47
N ARG A 112 -6.82 -10.55 -13.64
CA ARG A 112 -7.66 -11.18 -12.60
C ARG A 112 -9.13 -11.15 -13.01
N LYS A 113 -9.86 -12.22 -12.69
CA LYS A 113 -11.33 -12.23 -12.71
C LYS A 113 -11.87 -11.67 -11.40
N GLU A 114 -12.04 -10.36 -11.33
CA GLU A 114 -12.65 -9.66 -10.18
C GLU A 114 -13.66 -8.60 -10.64
N ALA A 115 -14.63 -8.28 -9.78
CA ALA A 115 -15.59 -7.20 -10.07
C ALA A 115 -14.84 -5.86 -10.11
N GLU A 116 -14.92 -5.17 -11.24
CA GLU A 116 -14.27 -3.86 -11.44
C GLU A 116 -14.98 -2.73 -10.67
N GLU A 117 -16.24 -2.96 -10.28
CA GLU A 117 -17.04 -2.08 -9.44
C GLU A 117 -17.85 -2.93 -8.44
N HIS A 118 -17.65 -2.72 -7.14
CA HIS A 118 -18.41 -3.38 -6.08
C HIS A 118 -18.58 -2.45 -4.88
N TYR A 119 -19.73 -2.57 -4.20
CA TYR A 119 -19.96 -1.88 -2.94
C TYR A 119 -19.00 -2.45 -1.88
N TYR A 120 -18.20 -1.57 -1.26
CA TYR A 120 -17.22 -1.95 -0.25
C TYR A 120 -17.31 -1.01 0.95
N ASN A 121 -17.96 -1.47 2.03
CA ASN A 121 -18.12 -0.72 3.27
C ASN A 121 -17.83 -1.62 4.49
N PRO A 122 -16.56 -2.01 4.71
CA PRO A 122 -16.19 -2.80 5.89
C PRO A 122 -16.32 -1.95 7.16
N THR A 123 -16.84 -2.54 8.24
CA THR A 123 -16.71 -1.97 9.58
C THR A 123 -15.34 -2.35 10.16
N TYR A 124 -14.55 -1.37 10.58
CA TYR A 124 -13.17 -1.58 11.10
C TYR A 124 -12.89 -0.89 12.44
N HIS A 125 -13.94 -0.56 13.21
CA HIS A 125 -13.81 0.14 14.49
C HIS A 125 -13.17 -0.69 15.63
N GLY A 126 -13.27 -2.03 15.58
CA GLY A 126 -12.85 -2.89 16.70
C GLY A 126 -11.36 -2.79 17.09
N LEU A 127 -10.47 -2.44 16.15
CA LEU A 127 -9.05 -2.21 16.45
C LEU A 127 -8.82 -0.83 17.09
N VAL A 128 -9.57 0.18 16.65
CA VAL A 128 -9.53 1.52 17.23
C VAL A 128 -10.05 1.50 18.67
N GLU A 129 -11.09 0.72 18.94
CA GLU A 129 -11.68 0.53 20.27
C GLU A 129 -10.69 -0.06 21.29
N ILE A 130 -9.73 -0.88 20.85
CA ILE A 130 -8.66 -1.40 21.72
C ILE A 130 -7.40 -0.52 21.73
N GLY A 131 -7.51 0.71 21.22
CA GLY A 131 -6.49 1.74 21.31
C GLY A 131 -5.46 1.72 20.19
N VAL A 132 -5.81 1.20 19.00
CA VAL A 132 -5.01 1.45 17.79
C VAL A 132 -5.26 2.88 17.29
N THR A 133 -4.19 3.65 17.13
CA THR A 133 -4.18 4.97 16.48
C THR A 133 -3.70 4.83 15.04
N PRO A 134 -4.57 5.04 14.04
CA PRO A 134 -4.23 4.86 12.62
C PRO A 134 -3.16 5.84 12.13
N HIS A 135 -2.31 5.38 11.21
CA HIS A 135 -1.42 6.22 10.41
C HIS A 135 -1.95 6.28 8.97
N TYR A 136 -2.74 7.31 8.69
CA TYR A 136 -3.38 7.47 7.39
C TYR A 136 -2.39 7.73 6.24
N LEU A 137 -2.79 7.37 5.03
CA LEU A 137 -2.04 7.63 3.81
C LEU A 137 -2.21 9.09 3.39
N THR A 138 -1.34 9.96 3.90
CA THR A 138 -1.29 11.38 3.55
C THR A 138 -0.24 11.68 2.48
N ASP A 139 -0.31 12.87 1.88
CA ASP A 139 0.72 13.36 0.95
C ASP A 139 2.11 13.37 1.58
N GLU A 140 2.22 13.70 2.87
CA GLU A 140 3.47 13.64 3.62
C GLU A 140 4.04 12.22 3.69
N VAL A 141 3.18 11.23 3.96
CA VAL A 141 3.58 9.81 3.97
C VAL A 141 4.07 9.39 2.57
N LEU A 142 3.34 9.78 1.52
CA LEU A 142 3.73 9.49 0.14
C LEU A 142 5.07 10.16 -0.22
N HIS A 143 5.27 11.43 0.11
CA HIS A 143 6.56 12.11 -0.09
C HIS A 143 7.70 11.39 0.61
N GLY A 144 7.48 10.91 1.85
CA GLY A 144 8.45 10.10 2.59
C GLY A 144 8.77 8.78 1.87
N MET A 145 7.76 8.07 1.37
CA MET A 145 7.96 6.85 0.60
C MET A 145 8.73 7.11 -0.71
N PHE A 146 8.38 8.15 -1.46
CA PHE A 146 9.10 8.57 -2.66
C PHE A 146 10.57 8.83 -2.38
N ALA A 147 10.89 9.61 -1.33
CA ALA A 147 12.28 9.91 -0.97
C ALA A 147 13.12 8.66 -0.71
N VAL A 148 12.51 7.61 -0.11
CA VAL A 148 13.18 6.32 0.08
C VAL A 148 13.41 5.61 -1.25
N VAL A 149 12.39 5.53 -2.12
CA VAL A 149 12.48 4.81 -3.40
C VAL A 149 13.45 5.50 -4.36
N GLU A 150 13.43 6.83 -4.43
CA GLU A 150 14.37 7.65 -5.21
C GLU A 150 15.83 7.36 -4.85
N LYS A 151 16.14 7.20 -3.55
CA LYS A 151 17.49 6.83 -3.08
C LYS A 151 17.96 5.49 -3.64
N TYR A 152 17.04 4.58 -3.92
CA TYR A 152 17.32 3.25 -4.45
C TYR A 152 16.99 3.09 -5.93
N ARG A 153 16.76 4.19 -6.66
CA ARG A 153 16.38 4.18 -8.09
C ARG A 153 17.30 3.31 -8.96
N GLY A 154 18.61 3.35 -8.72
CA GLY A 154 19.59 2.55 -9.46
C GLY A 154 19.49 1.03 -9.25
N ASN A 155 18.79 0.58 -8.21
CA ASN A 155 18.56 -0.84 -7.92
C ASN A 155 17.23 -1.35 -8.48
N ILE A 156 16.39 -0.46 -9.03
CA ILE A 156 15.10 -0.84 -9.57
C ILE A 156 15.31 -1.56 -10.89
N ARG A 157 14.66 -2.70 -11.04
CA ARG A 157 14.71 -3.56 -12.22
C ARG A 157 13.41 -3.42 -13.02
N PRO A 158 13.38 -2.63 -14.11
CA PRO A 158 12.13 -2.37 -14.85
C PRO A 158 11.47 -3.64 -15.40
N GLU A 159 12.27 -4.66 -15.70
CA GLU A 159 11.81 -5.93 -16.29
C GLU A 159 10.96 -6.81 -15.35
N VAL A 160 10.87 -6.47 -14.06
CA VAL A 160 10.01 -7.19 -13.10
C VAL A 160 8.72 -6.44 -12.75
N ILE A 161 8.55 -5.20 -13.23
CA ILE A 161 7.39 -4.36 -12.93
C ILE A 161 6.09 -4.99 -13.47
N PHE A 162 6.14 -5.49 -14.70
CA PHE A 162 5.02 -6.15 -15.34
C PHE A 162 5.53 -7.23 -16.30
N LYS A 163 5.10 -8.48 -16.09
CA LYS A 163 5.37 -9.64 -16.95
C LYS A 163 4.09 -10.24 -17.55
N GLY A 164 2.92 -9.67 -17.24
CA GLY A 164 1.64 -10.08 -17.82
C GLY A 164 1.22 -11.48 -17.38
N ILE A 165 1.46 -11.82 -16.11
CA ILE A 165 1.09 -13.13 -15.56
C ILE A 165 -0.44 -13.22 -15.49
N LYS A 166 -1.03 -14.11 -16.27
CA LYS A 166 -2.48 -14.36 -16.31
C LYS A 166 -2.87 -15.40 -15.26
N TRP A 167 -3.98 -15.15 -14.57
CA TRP A 167 -4.57 -16.04 -13.55
C TRP A 167 -5.87 -16.67 -14.04
#